data_AF-A0A2N7DTV2-F1
#
_entry.id   AF-A0A2N7DTV2-F1
#
_cell.length_a   1.000
_cell.length_b   1.000
_cell.length_c   1.000
_cell.angle_alpha   90.00
_cell.angle_beta   90.00
_cell.angle_gamma   90.00
#
_symmetry.space_group_name_H-M   'P 1'
#
loop_
_entity.id
_entity.type
_entity.pdbx_description
1 polymer ?
#
loop_
_entity_poly.entity_id
_entity_poly.type
_entity_poly.pdbx_seq_one_letter_code
_entity_poly.pdbx_strand_id
1 'polypeptide(L)'
;MTKKTSVPLLTSVIFMLIACGGGSSETVPPEETVPPEETVPPEECESCSWNIDQWKLTLPVSKDDYYGTGGDSAAELIPADCSGKTRLSNDTNEPYFWVDDSDERMYFQVNLGDSGATTINSSYVRSELRELYHYQTQDPCSSSNQNWAINQQHQLSSSLRIEQYPQINGQDPKVIVGQIHAYQIKQALVKLQWDGPNKPIRAILNDSFAPNNDSCDSCQSFSVELGTVDAGTQWHYDIVANQQGLTITTEINNTTTARTLAWGEPVLAKDGKYYSLTEAWLEETYYFKAGIYPQIQPDEDYQNQIFEVSFDKITIQHQ
;
A
#
# COMPACT_ATOMS: atom_id res chain seq x y z
N MET A 1 45.60 42.27 26.79
CA MET A 1 45.04 42.00 28.13
C MET A 1 44.26 40.69 28.06
N THR A 2 44.95 39.56 28.23
CA THR A 2 44.92 38.68 29.43
C THR A 2 43.60 37.94 29.70
N LYS A 3 43.59 36.66 29.29
CA LYS A 3 43.07 35.43 29.94
C LYS A 3 41.91 35.53 30.95
N LYS A 4 40.95 34.60 30.86
CA LYS A 4 40.95 33.35 31.66
C LYS A 4 39.81 32.39 31.28
N THR A 5 40.21 31.16 30.97
CA THR A 5 39.43 29.92 31.08
C THR A 5 39.36 29.46 32.54
N SER A 6 38.28 28.79 32.94
CA SER A 6 38.25 27.91 34.11
C SER A 6 37.22 26.79 33.94
N VAL A 7 37.71 25.56 33.94
CA VAL A 7 37.00 24.29 34.12
C VAL A 7 36.97 23.99 35.63
N PRO A 8 35.88 23.46 36.22
CA PRO A 8 35.93 22.94 37.57
C PRO A 8 36.24 21.44 37.60
N LEU A 9 37.09 21.12 38.57
CA LEU A 9 37.64 19.85 39.00
C LEU A 9 36.58 19.11 39.85
N LEU A 10 36.32 17.82 39.58
CA LEU A 10 35.48 16.97 40.45
C LEU A 10 36.37 16.17 41.41
N THR A 11 36.26 16.48 42.69
CA THR A 11 37.01 15.86 43.79
C THR A 11 36.28 14.61 44.28
N SER A 12 36.94 13.45 44.25
CA SER A 12 36.48 12.22 44.91
C SER A 12 36.60 12.36 46.43
N VAL A 13 35.53 12.05 47.15
CA VAL A 13 35.52 11.88 48.60
C VAL A 13 35.24 10.42 48.91
N ILE A 14 36.22 9.76 49.53
CA ILE A 14 36.11 8.44 50.13
C ILE A 14 35.55 8.62 51.54
N PHE A 15 34.41 7.97 51.82
CA PHE A 15 33.92 7.79 53.19
C PHE A 15 34.03 6.31 53.56
N MET A 16 34.96 6.01 54.47
CA MET A 16 34.98 4.80 55.27
C MET A 16 33.87 4.88 56.31
N LEU A 17 33.00 3.89 56.37
CA LEU A 17 32.18 3.62 57.55
C LEU A 17 32.26 2.15 57.94
N ILE A 18 32.37 1.99 59.26
CA ILE A 18 32.78 0.82 60.02
C ILE A 18 31.58 -0.10 60.26
N ALA A 19 31.88 -1.40 60.27
CA ALA A 19 30.96 -2.49 60.60
C ALA A 19 30.55 -2.51 62.08
N CYS A 20 29.27 -2.77 62.33
CA CYS A 20 28.81 -3.45 63.54
C CYS A 20 27.90 -4.61 63.11
N GLY A 21 28.23 -5.81 63.61
CA GLY A 21 27.50 -7.04 63.34
C GLY A 21 26.21 -7.15 64.16
N GLY A 22 25.29 -7.92 63.61
CA GLY A 22 24.09 -8.41 64.27
C GLY A 22 23.54 -9.54 63.40
N GLY A 23 23.74 -10.78 63.84
CA GLY A 23 23.30 -11.97 63.12
C GLY A 23 21.79 -12.11 63.16
N SER A 24 21.20 -12.39 62.01
CA SER A 24 20.00 -13.20 61.89
C SER A 24 20.11 -13.96 60.58
N SER A 25 20.07 -15.29 60.68
CA SER A 25 20.08 -16.20 59.53
C SER A 25 18.65 -16.27 59.02
N GLU A 26 18.34 -15.47 58.01
CA GLU A 26 17.18 -15.70 57.16
C GLU A 26 17.68 -16.27 55.83
N THR A 27 17.19 -17.47 55.51
CA THR A 27 17.46 -18.16 54.26
C THR A 27 16.64 -17.49 53.18
N VAL A 28 17.30 -16.69 52.33
CA VAL A 28 16.71 -16.16 51.10
C VAL A 28 16.46 -17.34 50.16
N PRO A 29 15.23 -17.58 49.68
CA PRO A 29 14.97 -18.60 48.66
C PRO A 29 15.73 -18.22 47.38
N PRO A 30 16.23 -19.19 46.61
CA PRO A 30 16.87 -18.88 45.34
C PRO A 30 15.88 -18.12 44.45
N GLU A 31 16.34 -16.98 43.93
CA GLU A 31 15.65 -16.21 42.90
C GLU A 31 15.43 -17.12 41.69
N GLU A 32 14.18 -17.49 41.45
CA GLU A 32 13.80 -18.19 40.21
C GLU A 32 14.11 -17.24 39.06
N THR A 33 15.13 -17.60 38.27
CA THR A 33 15.42 -16.94 37.01
C THR A 33 14.22 -17.16 36.09
N VAL A 34 13.38 -16.13 35.97
CA VAL A 34 12.34 -16.09 34.94
C VAL A 34 13.03 -16.22 33.59
N PRO A 35 12.69 -17.20 32.75
CA PRO A 35 13.25 -17.31 31.41
C PRO A 35 13.00 -15.99 30.66
N PRO A 36 13.93 -15.55 29.79
CA PRO A 36 13.64 -14.43 28.91
C PRO A 36 12.34 -14.72 28.16
N GLU A 37 11.42 -13.77 28.21
CA GLU A 37 10.17 -13.79 27.45
C GLU A 37 10.54 -14.02 25.98
N GLU A 38 10.31 -15.24 25.49
CA GLU A 38 10.45 -15.53 24.07
C GLU A 38 9.47 -14.60 23.36
N THR A 39 10.00 -13.66 22.58
CA THR A 39 9.21 -12.90 21.63
C THR A 39 8.62 -13.91 20.66
N VAL A 40 7.37 -14.31 20.92
CA VAL A 40 6.58 -15.13 20.01
C VAL A 40 6.55 -14.34 18.70
N PRO A 41 7.13 -14.86 17.60
CA PRO A 41 6.96 -14.23 16.30
C PRO A 41 5.45 -14.12 16.05
N PRO A 42 4.95 -13.02 15.45
CA PRO A 42 3.53 -12.91 15.12
C PRO A 42 3.11 -14.19 14.41
N GLU A 43 2.08 -14.88 14.93
CA GLU A 43 1.60 -16.14 14.36
C GLU A 43 1.35 -15.94 12.87
N GLU A 44 2.17 -16.60 12.04
CA GLU A 44 1.90 -16.66 10.61
C GLU A 44 0.60 -17.43 10.43
N CYS A 45 -0.46 -16.70 10.12
CA CYS A 45 -1.73 -17.31 9.80
C CYS A 45 -1.67 -17.79 8.34
N GLU A 46 -1.18 -19.03 8.15
CA GLU A 46 -1.14 -19.71 6.84
C GLU A 46 -2.52 -19.81 6.17
N SER A 47 -3.62 -19.60 6.92
CA SER A 47 -5.00 -19.58 6.43
C SER A 47 -5.61 -18.18 6.31
N CYS A 48 -4.92 -17.12 6.73
CA CYS A 48 -5.49 -15.78 6.69
C CYS A 48 -5.37 -15.23 5.28
N SER A 49 -6.52 -15.13 4.62
CA SER A 49 -6.73 -14.44 3.35
C SER A 49 -6.54 -12.92 3.44
N TRP A 50 -5.86 -12.42 4.48
CA TRP A 50 -5.60 -11.02 4.74
C TRP A 50 -4.51 -10.91 5.81
N ASN A 51 -3.50 -10.09 5.56
CA ASN A 51 -2.50 -9.73 6.57
C ASN A 51 -2.17 -8.25 6.40
N ILE A 52 -2.65 -7.41 7.32
CA ILE A 52 -2.44 -5.97 7.23
C ILE A 52 -0.98 -5.56 7.40
N ASP A 53 -0.16 -6.37 8.06
CA ASP A 53 1.25 -6.07 8.27
C ASP A 53 2.07 -6.13 6.96
N GLN A 54 1.50 -6.73 5.91
CA GLN A 54 2.05 -6.73 4.54
C GLN A 54 1.82 -5.42 3.80
N TRP A 55 1.21 -4.41 4.40
CA TRP A 55 0.78 -3.22 3.69
C TRP A 55 1.15 -1.96 4.46
N LYS A 56 1.50 -0.91 3.73
CA LYS A 56 1.35 0.48 4.22
C LYS A 56 0.18 1.14 3.51
N LEU A 57 -0.47 2.09 4.15
CA LEU A 57 -1.61 2.83 3.60
C LEU A 57 -1.20 4.27 3.29
N THR A 58 -1.47 4.75 2.07
CA THR A 58 -1.42 6.19 1.75
C THR A 58 -2.81 6.80 1.91
N LEU A 59 -2.91 7.91 2.64
CA LEU A 59 -4.15 8.65 2.84
C LEU A 59 -4.30 9.82 1.83
N PRO A 60 -5.53 10.28 1.56
CA PRO A 60 -5.79 11.42 0.67
C PRO A 60 -5.60 12.79 1.37
N VAL A 61 -4.92 12.84 2.52
CA VAL A 61 -4.68 14.03 3.34
C VAL A 61 -3.18 14.27 3.53
N SER A 62 -2.76 15.53 3.66
CA SER A 62 -1.34 15.88 3.79
C SER A 62 -0.78 15.47 5.15
N LYS A 63 0.55 15.34 5.25
CA LYS A 63 1.21 15.11 6.54
C LYS A 63 1.02 16.31 7.48
N ASP A 64 1.06 17.54 6.98
CA ASP A 64 0.82 18.71 7.81
C ASP A 64 -0.61 18.74 8.38
N ASP A 65 -1.62 18.37 7.60
CA ASP A 65 -3.01 18.32 8.07
C ASP A 65 -3.25 17.13 9.03
N TYR A 66 -2.63 15.98 8.78
CA TYR A 66 -2.86 14.75 9.54
C TYR A 66 -1.97 14.64 10.79
N TYR A 67 -0.67 14.89 10.65
CA TYR A 67 0.32 14.80 11.72
C TYR A 67 0.65 16.16 12.37
N GLY A 68 0.23 17.28 11.79
CA GLY A 68 0.65 18.62 12.20
C GLY A 68 2.05 19.02 11.73
N THR A 69 2.74 18.15 10.97
CA THR A 69 4.10 18.37 10.44
C THR A 69 4.44 17.35 9.35
N GLY A 70 5.44 17.65 8.52
CA GLY A 70 5.97 16.73 7.49
C GLY A 70 5.71 17.15 6.04
N GLY A 71 5.03 18.29 5.84
CA GLY A 71 4.79 18.95 4.55
C GLY A 71 3.50 18.52 3.84
N ASP A 72 3.29 19.09 2.66
CA ASP A 72 2.06 18.94 1.86
C ASP A 72 1.88 17.56 1.20
N SER A 73 2.90 16.68 1.26
CA SER A 73 2.79 15.33 0.71
C SER A 73 1.80 14.48 1.51
N ALA A 74 1.16 13.52 0.84
CA ALA A 74 0.22 12.58 1.47
C ALA A 74 0.79 11.89 2.74
N ALA A 75 -0.05 11.79 3.77
CA ALA A 75 0.23 11.02 4.96
C ALA A 75 0.21 9.51 4.66
N GLU A 76 0.99 8.75 5.44
CA GLU A 76 1.06 7.30 5.32
C GLU A 76 0.98 6.63 6.69
N LEU A 77 0.17 5.58 6.82
CA LEU A 77 0.15 4.69 7.98
C LEU A 77 1.00 3.45 7.65
N ILE A 78 1.79 2.98 8.62
CA ILE A 78 2.74 1.87 8.44
C ILE A 78 2.50 0.83 9.54
N PRO A 79 2.62 -0.48 9.27
CA PRO A 79 2.29 -1.52 10.25
C PRO A 79 3.35 -1.71 11.35
N ALA A 80 4.08 -0.65 11.69
CA ALA A 80 5.10 -0.63 12.71
C ALA A 80 5.21 0.77 13.33
N ASP A 81 5.89 0.84 14.48
CA ASP A 81 6.15 2.10 15.18
C ASP A 81 7.27 2.89 14.49
N CYS A 82 6.91 3.54 13.38
CA CYS A 82 7.80 4.44 12.66
C CYS A 82 7.69 5.85 13.22
N SER A 83 8.82 6.43 13.62
CA SER A 83 8.87 7.77 14.23
C SER A 83 8.06 8.80 13.44
N GLY A 84 7.10 9.43 14.11
CA GLY A 84 6.23 10.46 13.54
C GLY A 84 5.14 9.95 12.59
N LYS A 85 4.81 8.65 12.61
CA LYS A 85 3.74 8.06 11.81
C LYS A 85 2.77 7.27 12.69
N THR A 86 1.50 7.25 12.28
CA THR A 86 0.48 6.41 12.91
C THR A 86 0.62 4.97 12.44
N ARG A 87 0.42 4.01 13.37
CA ARG A 87 0.46 2.58 13.06
C ARG A 87 -0.77 2.17 12.24
N LEU A 88 -0.56 1.39 11.19
CA LEU A 88 -1.62 0.65 10.49
C LEU A 88 -1.88 -0.67 11.21
N SER A 89 -3.13 -0.99 11.48
CA SER A 89 -3.58 -2.24 12.14
C SER A 89 -5.03 -2.56 11.75
N ASN A 90 -5.51 -3.77 12.06
CA ASN A 90 -6.91 -4.11 11.83
C ASN A 90 -7.89 -3.21 12.61
N ASP A 91 -7.43 -2.59 13.70
CA ASP A 91 -8.21 -1.63 14.49
C ASP A 91 -8.19 -0.20 13.91
N THR A 92 -7.53 0.01 12.76
CA THR A 92 -7.45 1.35 12.13
C THR A 92 -8.84 1.78 11.71
N ASN A 93 -9.24 2.96 12.19
CA ASN A 93 -10.51 3.58 11.89
C ASN A 93 -10.30 5.07 11.59
N GLU A 94 -10.03 5.34 10.31
CA GLU A 94 -9.81 6.66 9.77
C GLU A 94 -10.95 7.04 8.81
N PRO A 95 -11.25 8.34 8.60
CA PRO A 95 -12.27 8.78 7.64
C PRO A 95 -12.04 8.29 6.20
N TYR A 96 -10.84 7.82 5.91
CA TYR A 96 -10.40 7.36 4.58
C TYR A 96 -10.23 5.85 4.50
N PHE A 97 -10.18 5.16 5.64
CA PHE A 97 -9.98 3.72 5.73
C PHE A 97 -10.45 3.16 7.06
N TRP A 98 -11.28 2.12 7.03
CA TRP A 98 -11.64 1.35 8.22
C TRP A 98 -11.93 -0.10 7.86
N VAL A 99 -11.87 -0.97 8.85
CA VAL A 99 -12.45 -2.32 8.78
C VAL A 99 -13.77 -2.29 9.52
N ASP A 100 -14.87 -2.69 8.88
CA ASP A 100 -16.18 -2.70 9.53
C ASP A 100 -16.38 -3.99 10.31
N ASP A 101 -16.58 -3.88 11.63
CA ASP A 101 -16.74 -5.05 12.52
C ASP A 101 -17.99 -5.91 12.21
N SER A 102 -18.96 -5.37 11.47
CA SER A 102 -20.22 -6.07 11.20
C SER A 102 -20.17 -6.99 9.98
N ASP A 103 -19.34 -6.67 8.99
CA ASP A 103 -19.17 -7.48 7.78
C ASP A 103 -17.71 -7.85 7.45
N GLU A 104 -16.77 -7.42 8.30
CA GLU A 104 -15.33 -7.66 8.21
C GLU A 104 -14.69 -7.10 6.93
N ARG A 105 -15.38 -6.21 6.20
CA ARG A 105 -14.87 -5.61 4.97
C ARG A 105 -13.97 -4.43 5.28
N MET A 106 -12.94 -4.28 4.44
CA MET A 106 -12.11 -3.07 4.41
C MET A 106 -12.77 -2.04 3.52
N TYR A 107 -13.03 -0.85 4.06
CA TYR A 107 -13.56 0.27 3.32
C TYR A 107 -12.46 1.27 3.03
N PHE A 108 -12.42 1.75 1.79
CA PHE A 108 -11.54 2.83 1.37
C PHE A 108 -12.41 3.97 0.84
N GLN A 109 -12.16 5.17 1.35
CA GLN A 109 -12.95 6.35 1.02
C GLN A 109 -12.07 7.54 0.62
N VAL A 110 -12.53 8.28 -0.40
CA VAL A 110 -11.98 9.57 -0.82
C VAL A 110 -13.14 10.51 -1.11
N ASN A 111 -13.18 11.65 -0.41
CA ASN A 111 -14.05 12.77 -0.75
C ASN A 111 -13.33 13.72 -1.72
N LEU A 112 -13.87 13.92 -2.92
CA LEU A 112 -13.24 14.77 -3.94
C LEU A 112 -13.40 16.27 -3.66
N GLY A 113 -14.21 16.65 -2.67
CA GLY A 113 -14.35 18.03 -2.20
C GLY A 113 -13.20 18.53 -1.32
N ASP A 114 -12.38 17.62 -0.80
CA ASP A 114 -11.28 17.97 0.10
C ASP A 114 -10.08 18.50 -0.70
N SER A 115 -9.24 19.35 -0.07
CA SER A 115 -8.05 19.93 -0.71
C SER A 115 -7.12 18.85 -1.29
N GLY A 116 -7.08 17.67 -0.66
CA GLY A 116 -6.46 16.46 -1.18
C GLY A 116 -4.93 16.53 -1.23
N ALA A 117 -4.24 15.48 -0.77
CA ALA A 117 -2.79 15.38 -0.91
C ALA A 117 -2.35 14.21 -1.78
N THR A 118 -1.23 14.39 -2.48
CA THR A 118 -0.64 13.36 -3.35
C THR A 118 0.82 13.09 -2.98
N THR A 119 1.44 12.12 -3.66
CA THR A 119 2.88 11.86 -3.57
C THR A 119 3.59 12.40 -4.82
N ILE A 120 4.92 12.51 -4.77
CA ILE A 120 5.76 13.18 -5.81
C ILE A 120 5.49 12.73 -7.25
N ASN A 121 5.06 11.49 -7.46
CA ASN A 121 4.79 10.90 -8.78
C ASN A 121 3.29 10.69 -9.05
N SER A 122 2.42 11.39 -8.35
CA SER A 122 0.98 11.26 -8.50
C SER A 122 0.28 12.61 -8.56
N SER A 123 -0.69 12.71 -9.47
CA SER A 123 -1.56 13.89 -9.61
C SER A 123 -2.89 13.73 -8.90
N TYR A 124 -3.27 12.53 -8.46
CA TYR A 124 -4.57 12.27 -7.83
C TYR A 124 -4.42 11.75 -6.40
N VAL A 125 -5.41 12.06 -5.58
CA VAL A 125 -5.56 11.55 -4.21
C VAL A 125 -5.84 10.05 -4.21
N ARG A 126 -5.54 9.39 -3.10
CA ARG A 126 -5.80 7.95 -2.92
C ARG A 126 -6.03 7.60 -1.46
N SER A 127 -6.84 6.59 -1.23
CA SER A 127 -6.80 5.77 -0.02
C SER A 127 -6.42 4.37 -0.48
N GLU A 128 -5.13 4.05 -0.43
CA GLU A 128 -4.61 2.89 -1.15
C GLU A 128 -3.42 2.25 -0.44
N LEU A 129 -3.46 0.92 -0.36
CA LEU A 129 -2.41 0.08 0.18
C LEU A 129 -1.25 -0.05 -0.82
N ARG A 130 -0.05 -0.18 -0.26
CA ARG A 130 1.19 -0.51 -0.96
C ARG A 130 1.84 -1.68 -0.26
N GLU A 131 2.07 -2.77 -0.97
CA GLU A 131 2.64 -4.01 -0.43
C GLU A 131 4.04 -3.80 0.15
N LEU A 132 4.32 -4.38 1.30
CA LEU A 132 5.63 -4.48 1.93
C LEU A 132 6.15 -5.93 1.82
N TYR A 133 6.74 -6.29 0.68
CA TYR A 133 7.10 -7.68 0.36
C TYR A 133 7.97 -8.39 1.44
N HIS A 134 8.88 -7.64 2.08
CA HIS A 134 9.81 -8.15 3.08
C HIS A 134 9.44 -7.72 4.50
N TYR A 135 8.16 -7.41 4.79
CA TYR A 135 7.69 -6.90 6.09
C TYR A 135 8.13 -7.72 7.31
N GLN A 136 8.27 -9.04 7.18
CA GLN A 136 8.73 -9.94 8.26
C GLN A 136 10.24 -9.91 8.49
N THR A 137 11.02 -9.56 7.48
CA THR A 137 12.49 -9.76 7.47
C THR A 137 13.27 -8.46 7.38
N GLN A 138 12.61 -7.36 7.07
CA GLN A 138 13.22 -6.06 6.85
C GLN A 138 12.35 -4.95 7.45
N ASP A 139 12.98 -3.80 7.72
CA ASP A 139 12.32 -2.63 8.30
C ASP A 139 11.13 -2.16 7.43
N PRO A 140 9.87 -2.24 7.91
CA PRO A 140 8.70 -1.76 7.19
C PRO A 140 8.62 -0.22 7.14
N CYS A 141 9.41 0.50 7.95
CA CYS A 141 9.48 1.96 7.92
C CYS A 141 10.18 2.51 6.67
N SER A 142 10.87 1.66 5.90
CA SER A 142 11.45 1.98 4.60
C SER A 142 10.89 1.08 3.51
N SER A 143 10.45 1.68 2.39
CA SER A 143 9.92 0.93 1.24
C SER A 143 10.98 0.55 0.18
N SER A 144 12.24 0.94 0.34
CA SER A 144 13.27 0.75 -0.70
C SER A 144 13.58 -0.71 -1.00
N ASN A 145 13.49 -1.56 0.02
CA ASN A 145 13.81 -2.98 -0.07
C ASN A 145 12.56 -3.84 0.17
N GLN A 146 11.39 -3.31 -0.16
CA GLN A 146 10.10 -3.94 0.11
C GLN A 146 9.41 -4.24 -1.23
N ASN A 147 10.17 -4.85 -2.16
CA ASN A 147 9.78 -5.09 -3.55
C ASN A 147 10.22 -6.50 -3.99
N TRP A 148 9.50 -7.14 -4.90
CA TRP A 148 9.81 -8.45 -5.49
C TRP A 148 10.23 -8.32 -6.96
N ALA A 149 11.05 -9.25 -7.46
CA ALA A 149 11.41 -9.34 -8.89
C ALA A 149 10.58 -10.43 -9.57
N ILE A 150 10.30 -10.32 -10.87
CA ILE A 150 9.56 -11.36 -11.63
C ILE A 150 10.47 -12.57 -11.91
N ASN A 151 10.76 -13.35 -10.88
CA ASN A 151 11.52 -14.61 -10.96
C ASN A 151 10.67 -15.85 -10.69
N GLN A 152 9.44 -15.64 -10.24
CA GLN A 152 8.43 -16.65 -9.92
C GLN A 152 7.03 -16.08 -10.23
N GLN A 153 5.96 -16.73 -9.79
CA GLN A 153 4.60 -16.21 -9.89
C GLN A 153 4.27 -15.29 -8.72
N HIS A 154 3.71 -14.13 -9.03
CA HIS A 154 3.18 -13.18 -8.07
C HIS A 154 1.73 -12.86 -8.41
N GLN A 155 0.85 -12.90 -7.41
CA GLN A 155 -0.58 -12.73 -7.62
C GLN A 155 -1.17 -11.79 -6.56
N LEU A 156 -1.92 -10.79 -7.02
CA LEU A 156 -2.84 -10.01 -6.21
C LEU A 156 -4.27 -10.44 -6.55
N SER A 157 -5.01 -10.88 -5.55
CA SER A 157 -6.41 -11.27 -5.68
C SER A 157 -7.28 -10.45 -4.76
N SER A 158 -8.45 -10.02 -5.24
CA SER A 158 -9.36 -9.23 -4.42
C SER A 158 -10.82 -9.45 -4.78
N SER A 159 -11.69 -9.36 -3.78
CA SER A 159 -13.14 -9.37 -3.96
C SER A 159 -13.70 -8.08 -3.38
N LEU A 160 -14.39 -7.29 -4.20
CA LEU A 160 -14.76 -5.92 -3.88
C LEU A 160 -16.13 -5.51 -4.41
N ARG A 161 -16.62 -4.38 -3.91
CA ARG A 161 -17.85 -3.70 -4.34
C ARG A 161 -17.61 -2.20 -4.38
N ILE A 162 -18.08 -1.55 -5.46
CA ILE A 162 -18.15 -0.08 -5.50
C ILE A 162 -19.40 0.34 -4.71
N GLU A 163 -19.22 0.98 -3.55
CA GLU A 163 -20.32 1.35 -2.64
C GLU A 163 -20.92 2.70 -3.02
N GLN A 164 -20.05 3.68 -3.20
CA GLN A 164 -20.40 5.03 -3.59
C GLN A 164 -19.43 5.53 -4.66
N TYR A 165 -19.94 6.32 -5.59
CA TYR A 165 -19.13 6.95 -6.62
C TYR A 165 -19.70 8.33 -6.96
N PRO A 166 -18.84 9.29 -7.38
CA PRO A 166 -19.24 10.66 -7.61
C PRO A 166 -20.14 10.77 -8.85
N GLN A 167 -21.07 11.73 -8.80
CA GLN A 167 -21.94 12.13 -9.92
C GLN A 167 -21.53 13.52 -10.40
N ILE A 168 -20.40 13.61 -11.12
CA ILE A 168 -19.89 14.86 -11.68
C ILE A 168 -20.33 14.98 -13.14
N ASN A 169 -20.99 16.09 -13.49
CA ASN A 169 -21.52 16.29 -14.84
C ASN A 169 -20.40 16.27 -15.89
N GLY A 170 -20.57 15.45 -16.93
CA GLY A 170 -19.62 15.34 -18.04
C GLY A 170 -18.37 14.53 -17.72
N GLN A 171 -18.29 13.91 -16.54
CA GLN A 171 -17.14 13.15 -16.10
C GLN A 171 -17.52 11.74 -15.65
N ASP A 172 -16.78 10.74 -16.15
CA ASP A 172 -16.94 9.38 -15.69
C ASP A 172 -16.31 9.19 -14.30
N PRO A 173 -16.92 8.36 -13.42
CA PRO A 173 -16.40 8.06 -12.09
C PRO A 173 -15.27 7.03 -12.15
N LYS A 174 -14.12 7.44 -12.71
CA LYS A 174 -12.95 6.58 -12.91
C LYS A 174 -12.22 6.35 -11.59
N VAL A 175 -12.03 5.09 -11.20
CA VAL A 175 -11.25 4.71 -10.01
C VAL A 175 -10.41 3.47 -10.29
N ILE A 176 -9.14 3.52 -9.92
CA ILE A 176 -8.24 2.36 -9.92
C ILE A 176 -8.40 1.60 -8.61
N VAL A 177 -8.51 0.27 -8.69
CA VAL A 177 -8.73 -0.60 -7.53
C VAL A 177 -7.60 -1.60 -7.24
N GLY A 178 -6.74 -1.84 -8.23
CA GLY A 178 -5.59 -2.74 -8.09
C GLY A 178 -4.49 -2.41 -9.08
N GLN A 179 -3.22 -2.57 -8.69
CA GLN A 179 -2.07 -2.24 -9.52
C GLN A 179 -0.89 -3.19 -9.29
N ILE A 180 -0.04 -3.32 -10.31
CA ILE A 180 1.37 -3.68 -10.15
C ILE A 180 2.19 -2.46 -10.58
N HIS A 181 3.12 -2.05 -9.71
CA HIS A 181 3.96 -0.88 -9.97
C HIS A 181 5.42 -1.23 -9.73
N ALA A 182 6.29 -0.83 -10.66
CA ALA A 182 7.73 -1.00 -10.50
C ALA A 182 8.29 0.06 -9.54
N TYR A 183 9.31 -0.33 -8.77
CA TYR A 183 10.05 0.55 -7.88
C TYR A 183 10.90 1.54 -8.70
N GLN A 184 10.84 2.82 -8.35
CA GLN A 184 11.53 3.89 -9.06
C GLN A 184 11.21 4.00 -10.56
N ILE A 185 10.03 3.57 -10.98
CA ILE A 185 9.50 3.76 -12.33
C ILE A 185 8.23 4.60 -12.24
N LYS A 186 8.04 5.61 -13.10
CA LYS A 186 6.80 6.42 -13.09
C LYS A 186 5.61 5.71 -13.72
N GLN A 187 5.86 4.87 -14.72
CA GLN A 187 4.83 4.13 -15.43
C GLN A 187 4.44 2.89 -14.60
N ALA A 188 3.16 2.74 -14.26
CA ALA A 188 2.67 1.49 -13.69
C ALA A 188 2.69 0.39 -14.75
N LEU A 189 3.04 -0.84 -14.35
CA LEU A 189 2.98 -1.99 -15.25
C LEU A 189 1.53 -2.29 -15.64
N VAL A 190 0.63 -2.33 -14.65
CA VAL A 190 -0.81 -2.47 -14.87
C VAL A 190 -1.62 -1.73 -13.81
N LYS A 191 -2.73 -1.13 -14.21
CA LYS A 191 -3.74 -0.51 -13.35
C LYS A 191 -5.12 -1.04 -13.73
N LEU A 192 -5.82 -1.65 -12.79
CA LEU A 192 -7.19 -2.12 -12.98
C LEU A 192 -8.17 -1.00 -12.60
N GLN A 193 -8.94 -0.53 -13.58
CA GLN A 193 -9.78 0.66 -13.44
C GLN A 193 -11.25 0.36 -13.74
N TRP A 194 -12.13 0.78 -12.84
CA TRP A 194 -13.57 0.87 -13.07
C TRP A 194 -13.92 2.27 -13.56
N ASP A 195 -14.72 2.35 -14.63
CA ASP A 195 -15.06 3.61 -15.32
C ASP A 195 -16.54 4.03 -15.14
N GLY A 196 -17.28 3.34 -14.28
CA GLY A 196 -18.73 3.51 -14.13
C GLY A 196 -19.53 2.25 -14.49
N PRO A 197 -20.81 2.17 -14.08
CA PRO A 197 -21.63 0.94 -14.15
C PRO A 197 -21.85 0.42 -15.59
N ASN A 198 -21.83 1.30 -16.59
CA ASN A 198 -22.09 0.95 -18.00
C ASN A 198 -20.83 0.86 -18.86
N LYS A 199 -19.64 0.78 -18.24
CA LYS A 199 -18.37 0.74 -18.96
C LYS A 199 -17.57 -0.48 -18.55
N PRO A 200 -16.82 -1.07 -19.48
CA PRO A 200 -15.99 -2.19 -19.14
C PRO A 200 -14.88 -1.77 -18.17
N ILE A 201 -14.59 -2.63 -17.21
CA ILE A 201 -13.36 -2.56 -16.43
C ILE A 201 -12.19 -2.65 -17.41
N ARG A 202 -11.20 -1.79 -17.21
CA ARG A 202 -10.00 -1.76 -18.04
C ARG A 202 -8.77 -2.12 -17.23
N ALA A 203 -7.96 -3.04 -17.75
CA ALA A 203 -6.55 -3.08 -17.38
C ALA A 203 -5.82 -2.09 -18.28
N ILE A 204 -5.31 -1.02 -17.68
CA ILE A 204 -4.49 0.00 -18.33
C ILE A 204 -3.03 -0.39 -18.13
N LEU A 205 -2.29 -0.54 -19.21
CA LEU A 205 -0.90 -0.97 -19.21
C LEU A 205 -0.02 0.09 -19.87
N ASN A 206 1.28 0.00 -19.63
CA ASN A 206 2.29 0.72 -20.40
C ASN A 206 3.16 -0.31 -21.12
N ASP A 207 3.40 -0.11 -22.42
CA ASP A 207 4.22 -1.00 -23.24
C ASP A 207 5.66 -1.11 -22.69
N SER A 208 6.21 0.01 -22.26
CA SER A 208 7.56 0.16 -21.73
C SER A 208 7.58 1.24 -20.63
N PHE A 209 8.75 1.54 -20.10
CA PHE A 209 8.98 2.56 -19.09
C PHE A 209 10.29 3.34 -19.32
N ALA A 210 10.47 4.40 -18.54
CA ALA A 210 11.77 5.05 -18.33
C ALA A 210 12.24 4.83 -16.87
N PRO A 211 13.54 4.52 -16.66
CA PRO A 211 14.08 4.25 -15.33
C PRO A 211 14.13 5.50 -14.44
N ASN A 212 14.47 5.34 -13.16
CA ASN A 212 14.77 6.42 -12.22
C ASN A 212 13.64 7.46 -12.00
N ASN A 213 12.39 7.08 -12.21
CA ASN A 213 11.22 7.94 -12.22
C ASN A 213 11.29 9.04 -13.29
N ASP A 214 11.96 8.77 -14.41
CA ASP A 214 11.96 9.70 -15.54
C ASP A 214 10.63 9.69 -16.29
N SER A 215 10.33 10.81 -16.95
CA SER A 215 9.22 10.85 -17.90
C SER A 215 9.58 10.02 -19.13
N CYS A 216 8.62 9.26 -19.64
CA CYS A 216 8.83 8.45 -20.83
C CYS A 216 7.95 8.96 -21.98
N ASP A 217 8.53 9.78 -22.85
CA ASP A 217 7.80 10.36 -23.98
C ASP A 217 7.55 9.36 -25.12
N SER A 218 8.33 8.27 -25.17
CA SER A 218 8.16 7.21 -26.17
C SER A 218 7.23 6.09 -25.71
N CYS A 219 6.98 5.95 -24.40
CA CYS A 219 6.12 4.89 -23.87
C CYS A 219 4.67 5.13 -24.26
N GLN A 220 3.99 4.07 -24.64
CA GLN A 220 2.59 4.07 -25.01
C GLN A 220 1.77 3.39 -23.91
N SER A 221 0.72 4.08 -23.45
CA SER A 221 -0.30 3.44 -22.64
C SER A 221 -1.42 2.87 -23.52
N PHE A 222 -1.85 1.66 -23.20
CA PHE A 222 -2.96 0.99 -23.87
C PHE A 222 -3.85 0.30 -22.84
N SER A 223 -4.99 -0.23 -23.27
CA SER A 223 -5.87 -0.97 -22.35
C SER A 223 -6.58 -2.14 -23.01
N VAL A 224 -6.89 -3.13 -22.18
CA VAL A 224 -7.74 -4.28 -22.52
C VAL A 224 -8.96 -4.31 -21.59
N GLU A 225 -10.07 -4.85 -22.09
CA GLU A 225 -11.36 -4.83 -21.40
C GLU A 225 -11.66 -6.17 -20.72
N LEU A 226 -12.22 -6.12 -19.50
CA LEU A 226 -12.42 -7.23 -18.56
C LEU A 226 -13.88 -7.33 -18.08
N GLY A 227 -14.85 -7.20 -18.99
CA GLY A 227 -16.27 -7.23 -18.63
C GLY A 227 -16.75 -5.94 -17.95
N THR A 228 -18.04 -5.89 -17.60
CA THR A 228 -18.72 -4.69 -17.05
C THR A 228 -19.43 -5.07 -15.76
N VAL A 229 -19.36 -4.22 -14.73
CA VAL A 229 -19.99 -4.43 -13.42
C VAL A 229 -20.65 -3.14 -12.94
N ASP A 230 -21.88 -3.27 -12.43
CA ASP A 230 -22.60 -2.18 -11.80
C ASP A 230 -22.05 -1.89 -10.39
N ALA A 231 -22.19 -0.65 -9.94
CA ALA A 231 -21.98 -0.33 -8.52
C ALA A 231 -22.94 -1.13 -7.64
N GLY A 232 -22.54 -1.43 -6.40
CA GLY A 232 -23.30 -2.29 -5.50
C GLY A 232 -23.22 -3.79 -5.83
N THR A 233 -22.58 -4.18 -6.93
CA THR A 233 -22.37 -5.60 -7.26
C THR A 233 -21.01 -6.07 -6.79
N GLN A 234 -20.98 -7.19 -6.07
CA GLN A 234 -19.74 -7.86 -5.69
C GLN A 234 -19.08 -8.49 -6.93
N TRP A 235 -17.78 -8.29 -7.09
CA TRP A 235 -16.99 -8.91 -8.14
C TRP A 235 -15.59 -9.23 -7.67
N HIS A 236 -14.86 -10.01 -8.47
CA HIS A 236 -13.52 -10.47 -8.15
C HIS A 236 -12.54 -10.13 -9.26
N TYR A 237 -11.28 -9.87 -8.89
CA TYR A 237 -10.17 -9.85 -9.83
C TYR A 237 -8.95 -10.59 -9.32
N ASP A 238 -8.15 -11.03 -10.29
CA ASP A 238 -6.77 -11.47 -10.13
C ASP A 238 -5.85 -10.65 -11.05
N ILE A 239 -4.70 -10.26 -10.55
CA ILE A 239 -3.57 -9.75 -11.34
C ILE A 239 -2.38 -10.65 -11.05
N VAL A 240 -1.96 -11.43 -12.04
CA VAL A 240 -0.86 -12.39 -11.96
C VAL A 240 0.28 -11.92 -12.85
N ALA A 241 1.51 -11.87 -12.32
CA ALA A 241 2.74 -11.64 -13.06
C ALA A 241 3.71 -12.79 -12.86
N ASN A 242 4.33 -13.26 -13.95
CA ASN A 242 5.35 -14.29 -13.92
C ASN A 242 6.30 -14.14 -15.13
N GLN A 243 7.26 -15.06 -15.27
CA GLN A 243 8.24 -15.04 -16.34
C GLN A 243 7.63 -15.16 -17.76
N GLN A 244 6.37 -15.60 -17.89
CA GLN A 244 5.70 -15.71 -19.18
C GLN A 244 4.94 -14.43 -19.55
N GLY A 245 4.41 -13.71 -18.57
CA GLY A 245 3.63 -12.51 -18.84
C GLY A 245 2.79 -12.02 -17.67
N LEU A 246 1.79 -11.20 -18.03
CA LEU A 246 0.69 -10.82 -17.16
C LEU A 246 -0.56 -11.61 -17.50
N THR A 247 -1.31 -12.03 -16.49
CA THR A 247 -2.70 -12.45 -16.64
C THR A 247 -3.58 -11.64 -15.72
N ILE A 248 -4.57 -10.96 -16.28
CA ILE A 248 -5.58 -10.22 -15.53
C ILE A 248 -6.93 -10.90 -15.74
N THR A 249 -7.58 -11.26 -14.65
CA THR A 249 -8.86 -11.96 -14.65
C THR A 249 -9.87 -11.16 -13.86
N THR A 250 -11.11 -11.13 -14.32
CA THR A 250 -12.26 -10.66 -13.55
C THR A 250 -13.35 -11.71 -13.56
N GLU A 251 -14.02 -11.90 -12.43
CA GLU A 251 -15.24 -12.69 -12.33
C GLU A 251 -16.39 -11.80 -11.89
N ILE A 252 -17.40 -11.69 -12.77
CA ILE A 252 -18.56 -10.81 -12.59
C ILE A 252 -19.80 -11.63 -12.90
N ASN A 253 -20.72 -11.76 -11.95
CA ASN A 253 -21.95 -12.55 -12.12
C ASN A 253 -21.68 -13.97 -12.66
N ASN A 254 -20.68 -14.66 -12.09
CA ASN A 254 -20.20 -16.00 -12.51
C ASN A 254 -19.65 -16.07 -13.95
N THR A 255 -19.34 -14.91 -14.57
CA THR A 255 -18.68 -14.84 -15.88
C THR A 255 -17.24 -14.44 -15.69
N THR A 256 -16.32 -15.33 -16.04
CA THR A 256 -14.88 -15.07 -16.01
C THR A 256 -14.42 -14.46 -17.33
N THR A 257 -13.72 -13.33 -17.27
CA THR A 257 -12.99 -12.75 -18.39
C THR A 257 -11.51 -12.68 -18.05
N ALA A 258 -10.66 -13.26 -18.90
CA ALA A 258 -9.21 -13.23 -18.72
C ALA A 258 -8.52 -12.55 -19.91
N ARG A 259 -7.42 -11.85 -19.63
CA ARG A 259 -6.50 -11.28 -20.61
C ARG A 259 -5.08 -11.68 -20.23
N THR A 260 -4.43 -12.43 -21.10
CA THR A 260 -3.03 -12.81 -20.96
C THR A 260 -2.19 -12.04 -21.96
N LEU A 261 -1.13 -11.42 -21.47
CA LEU A 261 -0.18 -10.61 -22.23
C LEU A 261 1.20 -11.17 -21.98
N ALA A 262 1.76 -11.87 -22.96
CA ALA A 262 3.12 -12.38 -22.88
C ALA A 262 4.13 -11.25 -23.12
N TRP A 263 5.31 -11.35 -22.50
CA TRP A 263 6.41 -10.41 -22.75
C TRP A 263 6.84 -10.48 -24.22
N GLY A 264 7.06 -9.32 -24.85
CA GLY A 264 7.44 -9.18 -26.26
C GLY A 264 6.32 -9.41 -27.28
N GLU A 265 5.24 -10.08 -26.91
CA GLU A 265 4.19 -10.51 -27.85
C GLU A 265 3.12 -9.42 -28.08
N PRO A 266 2.64 -9.26 -29.33
CA PRO A 266 1.64 -8.25 -29.66
C PRO A 266 0.25 -8.64 -29.14
N VAL A 267 -0.41 -7.68 -28.51
CA VAL A 267 -1.77 -7.77 -27.98
C VAL A 267 -2.65 -6.72 -28.63
N LEU A 268 -3.82 -7.14 -29.13
CA LEU A 268 -4.83 -6.23 -29.66
C LEU A 268 -5.49 -5.47 -28.50
N ALA A 269 -5.28 -4.15 -28.46
CA ALA A 269 -5.86 -3.27 -27.46
C ALA A 269 -7.26 -2.79 -27.85
N LYS A 270 -7.93 -2.15 -26.88
CA LYS A 270 -9.25 -1.53 -27.03
C LYS A 270 -9.36 -0.56 -28.22
N ASP A 271 -8.29 0.15 -28.55
CA ASP A 271 -8.28 1.13 -29.65
C ASP A 271 -8.09 0.49 -31.04
N GLY A 272 -8.02 -0.85 -31.11
CA GLY A 272 -7.85 -1.61 -32.34
C GLY A 272 -6.41 -1.71 -32.85
N LYS A 273 -5.42 -1.24 -32.07
CA LYS A 273 -3.99 -1.36 -32.41
C LYS A 273 -3.32 -2.47 -31.60
N TYR A 274 -2.17 -2.91 -32.09
CA TYR A 274 -1.32 -3.87 -31.40
C TYR A 274 -0.25 -3.16 -30.58
N TYR A 275 -0.06 -3.64 -29.36
CA TYR A 275 0.97 -3.21 -28.41
C TYR A 275 1.68 -4.44 -27.84
N SER A 276 2.93 -4.32 -27.43
CA SER A 276 3.66 -5.38 -26.74
C SER A 276 4.23 -4.85 -25.43
N LEU A 277 4.14 -5.64 -24.36
CA LEU A 277 4.90 -5.34 -23.14
C LEU A 277 6.36 -5.69 -23.39
N THR A 278 7.29 -4.76 -23.25
CA THR A 278 8.71 -5.03 -23.49
C THR A 278 9.27 -6.02 -22.46
N GLU A 279 10.27 -6.81 -22.84
CA GLU A 279 10.96 -7.71 -21.90
C GLU A 279 11.74 -6.95 -20.83
N ALA A 280 12.00 -5.65 -21.01
CA ALA A 280 12.66 -4.80 -20.01
C ALA A 280 11.92 -4.77 -18.67
N TRP A 281 10.61 -5.03 -18.65
CA TRP A 281 9.85 -5.18 -17.41
C TRP A 281 10.38 -6.35 -16.55
N LEU A 282 10.99 -7.38 -17.12
CA LEU A 282 11.56 -8.49 -16.34
C LEU A 282 12.80 -8.09 -15.51
N GLU A 283 13.40 -6.94 -15.79
CA GLU A 283 14.61 -6.46 -15.11
C GLU A 283 14.32 -5.61 -13.86
N GLU A 284 13.04 -5.28 -13.63
CA GLU A 284 12.60 -4.40 -12.56
C GLU A 284 12.14 -5.16 -11.30
N THR A 285 11.98 -4.40 -10.21
CA THR A 285 11.33 -4.88 -8.98
C THR A 285 10.02 -4.16 -8.75
N TYR A 286 9.09 -4.82 -8.07
CA TYR A 286 7.68 -4.48 -8.07
C TYR A 286 7.06 -4.57 -6.68
N TYR A 287 5.88 -3.98 -6.58
CA TYR A 287 4.99 -4.13 -5.45
C TYR A 287 3.53 -4.04 -5.94
N PHE A 288 2.64 -4.75 -5.26
CA PHE A 288 1.21 -4.63 -5.44
C PHE A 288 0.66 -3.38 -4.77
N LYS A 289 -0.49 -2.92 -5.29
CA LYS A 289 -1.31 -1.89 -4.67
C LYS A 289 -2.78 -2.27 -4.79
N ALA A 290 -3.57 -1.97 -3.77
CA ALA A 290 -5.01 -2.24 -3.72
C ALA A 290 -5.71 -1.21 -2.82
N GLY A 291 -6.98 -0.92 -3.08
CA GLY A 291 -7.74 0.14 -2.40
C GLY A 291 -8.42 1.03 -3.43
N ILE A 292 -8.39 2.35 -3.26
CA ILE A 292 -8.90 3.29 -4.27
C ILE A 292 -7.90 4.37 -4.64
N TYR A 293 -7.73 4.55 -5.94
CA TYR A 293 -7.02 5.66 -6.55
C TYR A 293 -7.91 6.33 -7.59
N PRO A 294 -8.83 7.23 -7.16
CA PRO A 294 -9.68 8.01 -8.05
C PRO A 294 -8.86 8.71 -9.14
N GLN A 295 -9.36 8.70 -10.37
CA GLN A 295 -8.74 9.37 -11.52
C GLN A 295 -9.51 10.66 -11.85
N ILE A 296 -9.82 11.40 -10.79
CA ILE A 296 -10.51 12.70 -10.79
C ILE A 296 -9.73 13.61 -9.85
N GLN A 297 -9.39 14.82 -10.31
CA GLN A 297 -8.74 15.82 -9.46
C GLN A 297 -9.74 16.28 -8.38
N PRO A 298 -9.35 16.34 -7.10
CA PRO A 298 -10.15 17.02 -6.10
C PRO A 298 -10.38 18.48 -6.48
N ASP A 299 -11.57 18.96 -6.16
CA ASP A 299 -12.00 20.34 -6.40
C ASP A 299 -12.99 20.73 -5.30
N GLU A 300 -12.89 21.95 -4.78
CA GLU A 300 -13.80 22.44 -3.73
C GLU A 300 -15.28 22.40 -4.19
N ASP A 301 -15.55 22.49 -5.49
CA ASP A 301 -16.91 22.36 -6.06
C ASP A 301 -17.47 20.93 -5.97
N TYR A 302 -16.63 19.95 -5.64
CA TYR A 302 -16.98 18.53 -5.52
C TYR A 302 -17.31 18.10 -4.08
N GLN A 303 -17.81 19.02 -3.24
CA GLN A 303 -18.27 18.66 -1.89
C GLN A 303 -19.25 17.49 -1.92
N ASN A 304 -18.96 16.46 -1.10
CA ASN A 304 -19.73 15.21 -0.99
C ASN A 304 -19.69 14.31 -2.23
N GLN A 305 -18.80 14.58 -3.20
CA GLN A 305 -18.53 13.68 -4.32
C GLN A 305 -17.53 12.62 -3.85
N ILE A 306 -18.07 11.55 -3.29
CA ILE A 306 -17.29 10.50 -2.62
C ILE A 306 -17.09 9.31 -3.56
N PHE A 307 -15.87 8.76 -3.56
CA PHE A 307 -15.63 7.37 -3.90
C PHE A 307 -15.52 6.56 -2.61
N GLU A 308 -16.29 5.49 -2.54
CA GLU A 308 -16.20 4.47 -1.49
C GLU A 308 -16.20 3.10 -2.15
N VAL A 309 -15.20 2.29 -1.81
CA VAL A 309 -15.08 0.91 -2.27
C VAL A 309 -14.74 0.04 -1.09
N SER A 310 -15.46 -1.06 -0.96
CA SER A 310 -15.22 -2.04 0.09
C SER A 310 -14.63 -3.32 -0.50
N PHE A 311 -13.75 -3.97 0.26
CA PHE A 311 -13.07 -5.21 -0.09
C PHE A 311 -13.35 -6.26 0.98
N ASP A 312 -13.87 -7.42 0.60
CA ASP A 312 -13.95 -8.59 1.49
C ASP A 312 -12.56 -9.14 1.81
N LYS A 313 -11.68 -9.09 0.81
CA LYS A 313 -10.36 -9.69 0.87
C LYS A 313 -9.42 -9.02 -0.12
N ILE A 314 -8.18 -8.88 0.32
CA ILE A 314 -7.04 -8.48 -0.50
C ILE A 314 -5.91 -9.43 -0.15
N THR A 315 -5.65 -10.41 -1.02
CA THR A 315 -4.61 -11.43 -0.80
C THR A 315 -3.47 -11.25 -1.78
N ILE A 316 -2.26 -11.45 -1.28
CA ILE A 316 -1.07 -11.61 -2.12
C ILE A 316 -0.55 -13.04 -2.00
N GLN A 317 -0.07 -13.60 -3.10
CA GLN A 317 0.70 -14.84 -3.13
C GLN A 317 1.97 -14.67 -3.96
N HIS A 318 3.08 -15.19 -3.46
CA HIS A 318 4.33 -15.34 -4.21
C HIS A 318 4.70 -16.83 -4.20
N GLN A 319 4.75 -17.46 -5.37
CA GLN A 319 5.00 -18.91 -5.54
C GLN A 319 5.98 -19.18 -6.68
#